data_AF-A0A1G0LN38-F1
#
_entry.id   AF-A0A1G0LN38-F1
#
_cell.length_a   1.000
_cell.length_b   1.000
_cell.length_c   1.000
_cell.angle_alpha   90.00
_cell.angle_beta   90.00
_cell.angle_gamma   90.00
#
_symmetry.space_group_name_H-M   'P 1'
#
loop_
_entity.id
_entity.type
_entity.pdbx_description
1 polymer ?
#
loop_
_entity_poly.entity_id
_entity_poly.type
_entity_poly.pdbx_seq_one_letter_code
_entity_poly.pdbx_strand_id
1 'polypeptide(L)'
;MGYDWPQLHAALNDLPAALLAAAVAFDIAGMITRRHSLRAAGFWTLLAGVAGTGAAVVAGLMAENVVEHDDVAHAVMDQHQVLALVTLGVFALLAVWRVVRRNADRRAEHVLWSVCGVAGVVLLVITAQQGGRLTFQHALGIPSDTLVQVLERRGAMPVMEPADSAAPDSARAARDSAKALHDRTPHSHSNPRRPQP
;
A
#
# COMPACT_ATOMS: atom_id res chain seq x y z
N MET A 1 -4.78 -15.47 25.49
CA MET A 1 -5.44 -15.90 24.24
C MET A 1 -5.23 -14.80 23.22
N GLY A 2 -4.18 -14.90 22.40
CA GLY A 2 -3.84 -13.87 21.43
C GLY A 2 -4.62 -14.09 20.15
N TYR A 3 -5.41 -13.12 19.72
CA TYR A 3 -6.08 -13.14 18.43
C TYR A 3 -5.03 -12.89 17.34
N ASP A 4 -5.09 -13.60 16.23
CA ASP A 4 -4.26 -13.31 15.06
C ASP A 4 -4.84 -12.07 14.33
N TRP A 5 -4.44 -10.89 14.80
CA TRP A 5 -4.91 -9.61 14.28
C TRP A 5 -4.61 -9.42 12.78
N PRO A 6 -3.44 -9.79 12.25
CA PRO A 6 -3.17 -9.73 10.82
C PRO A 6 -4.15 -10.56 9.99
N GLN A 7 -4.39 -11.82 10.37
CA GLN A 7 -5.36 -12.67 9.68
C GLN A 7 -6.79 -12.13 9.82
N LEU A 8 -7.15 -11.61 10.99
CA LEU A 8 -8.47 -11.00 11.21
C LEU A 8 -8.66 -9.78 10.31
N HIS A 9 -7.69 -8.88 10.29
CA HIS A 9 -7.74 -7.66 9.49
C HIS A 9 -7.91 -8.01 8.02
N ALA A 10 -7.13 -8.97 7.49
CA ALA A 10 -7.26 -9.44 6.13
C ALA A 10 -8.67 -10.02 5.85
N ALA A 11 -9.18 -10.88 6.74
CA ALA A 11 -10.51 -11.46 6.61
C ALA A 11 -11.64 -10.40 6.66
N LEU A 12 -11.45 -9.35 7.46
CA LEU A 12 -12.41 -8.26 7.62
C LEU A 12 -12.31 -7.19 6.54
N ASN A 13 -11.22 -7.08 5.77
CA ASN A 13 -11.01 -5.96 4.86
C ASN A 13 -11.92 -6.01 3.61
N ASP A 14 -12.13 -7.20 3.04
CA ASP A 14 -12.80 -7.33 1.74
C ASP A 14 -14.32 -7.10 1.82
N LEU A 15 -14.97 -7.58 2.89
CA LEU A 15 -16.42 -7.49 3.05
C LEU A 15 -16.93 -6.04 3.13
N PRO A 16 -16.38 -5.16 3.99
CA PRO A 16 -16.78 -3.76 4.06
C PRO A 16 -16.51 -3.01 2.76
N ALA A 17 -15.38 -3.28 2.09
CA ALA A 17 -15.06 -2.66 0.81
C ALA A 17 -16.13 -3.01 -0.24
N ALA A 18 -16.50 -4.30 -0.34
CA ALA A 18 -17.57 -4.73 -1.24
C ALA A 18 -18.93 -4.10 -0.89
N LEU A 19 -19.26 -3.99 0.41
CA LEU A 19 -20.51 -3.36 0.86
C LEU A 19 -20.58 -1.87 0.54
N LEU A 20 -19.48 -1.12 0.72
CA LEU A 20 -19.42 0.31 0.39
C LEU A 20 -19.58 0.55 -1.11
N ALA A 21 -18.90 -0.25 -1.95
CA ALA A 21 -19.07 -0.19 -3.39
C ALA A 21 -20.50 -0.57 -3.83
N ALA A 22 -21.05 -1.63 -3.23
CA ALA A 22 -22.42 -2.07 -3.49
C ALA A 22 -23.45 -1.01 -3.08
N ALA A 23 -23.22 -0.30 -1.96
CA ALA A 23 -24.10 0.75 -1.49
C ALA A 23 -24.25 1.88 -2.52
N VAL A 24 -23.13 2.35 -3.07
CA VAL A 24 -23.11 3.37 -4.13
C VAL A 24 -23.78 2.84 -5.40
N ALA A 25 -23.52 1.60 -5.79
CA ALA A 25 -24.14 0.97 -6.96
C ALA A 25 -25.67 0.84 -6.79
N PHE A 26 -26.16 0.40 -5.64
CA PHE A 26 -27.58 0.28 -5.35
C PHE A 26 -28.29 1.62 -5.31
N ASP A 27 -27.64 2.66 -4.80
CA ASP A 27 -28.23 4.00 -4.80
C ASP A 27 -28.31 4.58 -6.22
N ILE A 28 -27.28 4.42 -7.05
CA ILE A 28 -27.33 4.81 -8.47
C ILE A 28 -28.43 4.03 -9.21
N ALA A 29 -28.50 2.71 -9.02
CA ALA A 29 -29.53 1.88 -9.62
C ALA A 29 -30.93 2.30 -9.13
N GLY A 30 -31.10 2.57 -7.84
CA GLY A 30 -32.35 3.02 -7.24
C GLY A 30 -32.79 4.41 -7.70
N MET A 31 -31.86 5.28 -8.12
CA MET A 31 -32.18 6.54 -8.79
C MET A 31 -32.69 6.29 -10.22
N ILE A 32 -31.98 5.48 -11.01
CA ILE A 32 -32.30 5.20 -12.42
C ILE A 32 -33.63 4.45 -12.54
N THR A 33 -33.80 3.37 -11.79
CA THR A 33 -34.99 2.51 -11.86
C THR A 33 -36.15 3.02 -11.00
N ARG A 34 -35.92 4.06 -10.18
CA ARG A 34 -36.89 4.60 -9.19
C ARG A 34 -37.45 3.53 -8.23
N ARG A 35 -36.68 2.49 -7.93
CA ARG A 35 -37.11 1.40 -7.03
C ARG A 35 -36.75 1.72 -5.58
N HIS A 36 -37.76 1.77 -4.72
CA HIS A 36 -37.56 2.03 -3.29
C HIS A 36 -36.75 0.92 -2.59
N SER A 37 -36.89 -0.34 -3.04
CA SER A 37 -36.12 -1.47 -2.51
C SER A 37 -34.61 -1.34 -2.74
N LEU A 38 -34.18 -0.81 -3.90
CA LEU A 38 -32.76 -0.58 -4.19
C LEU A 38 -32.19 0.56 -3.34
N ARG A 39 -32.95 1.64 -3.13
CA ARG A 39 -32.54 2.73 -2.23
C ARG A 39 -32.42 2.26 -0.78
N ALA A 40 -33.34 1.38 -0.35
CA ALA A 40 -33.26 0.76 0.98
C ALA A 40 -32.04 -0.18 1.09
N ALA A 41 -31.76 -0.98 0.05
CA ALA A 41 -30.57 -1.82 0.00
C ALA A 41 -29.29 -0.97 0.07
N GLY A 42 -29.18 0.10 -0.71
CA GLY A 42 -28.06 1.04 -0.67
C GLY A 42 -27.84 1.67 0.70
N PHE A 43 -28.93 2.08 1.37
CA PHE A 43 -28.86 2.60 2.73
C PHE A 43 -28.33 1.58 3.76
N TRP A 44 -28.89 0.37 3.81
CA TRP A 44 -28.48 -0.62 4.80
C TRP A 44 -27.08 -1.18 4.54
N THR A 45 -26.71 -1.35 3.26
CA THR A 45 -25.36 -1.78 2.88
C THR A 45 -24.33 -0.70 3.18
N LEU A 46 -24.65 0.59 3.04
CA LEU A 46 -23.78 1.69 3.47
C LEU A 46 -23.49 1.61 4.96
N LEU A 47 -24.52 1.47 5.80
CA LEU A 47 -24.35 1.40 7.25
C LEU A 47 -23.52 0.18 7.67
N ALA A 48 -23.82 -0.99 7.09
CA ALA A 48 -23.07 -2.21 7.34
C ALA A 48 -21.61 -2.08 6.86
N GLY A 49 -21.37 -1.48 5.70
CA GLY A 49 -20.04 -1.22 5.16
C GLY A 49 -19.22 -0.26 6.02
N VAL A 50 -19.82 0.83 6.52
CA VAL A 50 -19.12 1.76 7.44
C VAL A 50 -18.78 1.08 8.76
N ALA A 51 -19.73 0.35 9.35
CA ALA A 51 -19.49 -0.38 10.59
C ALA A 51 -18.38 -1.44 10.43
N GLY A 52 -18.45 -2.21 9.34
CA GLY A 52 -17.43 -3.20 9.00
C GLY A 52 -16.06 -2.58 8.73
N THR A 53 -16.00 -1.42 8.08
CA THR A 53 -14.74 -0.70 7.83
C THR A 53 -14.14 -0.23 9.15
N GLY A 54 -14.96 0.24 10.10
CA GLY A 54 -14.51 0.55 11.45
C GLY A 54 -13.88 -0.66 12.15
N ALA A 55 -14.53 -1.83 12.05
CA ALA A 55 -13.97 -3.07 12.61
C ALA A 55 -12.64 -3.47 11.94
N ALA A 56 -12.54 -3.36 10.61
CA ALA A 56 -11.32 -3.64 9.86
C ALA A 56 -10.19 -2.68 10.23
N VAL A 57 -10.47 -1.38 10.39
CA VAL A 57 -9.50 -0.38 10.85
C VAL A 57 -8.98 -0.72 12.24
N VAL A 58 -9.86 -1.06 13.19
CA VAL A 58 -9.43 -1.47 14.55
C VAL A 58 -8.55 -2.71 14.48
N ALA A 59 -8.94 -3.73 13.71
CA ALA A 59 -8.12 -4.92 13.53
C ALA A 59 -6.75 -4.60 12.89
N GLY A 60 -6.70 -3.67 11.93
CA GLY A 60 -5.47 -3.22 11.26
C GLY A 60 -4.50 -2.51 12.20
N LEU A 61 -5.02 -1.60 13.04
CA LEU A 61 -4.21 -0.92 14.07
C LEU A 61 -3.66 -1.90 15.11
N MET A 62 -4.41 -2.96 15.44
CA MET A 62 -3.91 -4.02 16.31
C MET A 62 -2.86 -4.91 15.61
N ALA A 63 -3.00 -5.12 14.30
CA ALA A 63 -2.06 -5.89 13.48
C ALA A 63 -0.72 -5.16 13.29
N GLU A 64 -0.75 -3.84 13.10
CA GLU A 64 0.45 -2.99 12.96
C GLU A 64 1.46 -3.21 14.09
N ASN A 65 0.97 -3.38 15.32
CA ASN A 65 1.79 -3.54 16.53
C ASN A 65 2.47 -4.92 16.65
N VAL A 66 2.12 -5.90 15.81
CA VAL A 66 2.57 -7.29 15.94
C VAL A 66 3.24 -7.87 14.70
N VAL A 67 3.11 -7.21 13.54
CA VAL A 67 3.70 -7.69 12.29
C VAL A 67 5.16 -7.23 12.19
N GLU A 68 6.07 -8.14 11.83
CA GLU A 68 7.44 -7.78 11.46
C GLU A 68 7.44 -7.05 10.11
N HIS A 69 8.11 -5.91 10.02
CA HIS A 69 8.17 -5.09 8.82
C HIS A 69 9.48 -4.29 8.76
N ASP A 70 9.98 -4.04 7.55
CA ASP A 70 11.13 -3.17 7.30
C ASP A 70 10.70 -1.71 7.05
N ASP A 71 11.67 -0.79 6.93
CA ASP A 71 11.40 0.64 6.73
C ASP A 71 10.59 0.94 5.45
N VAL A 72 10.79 0.13 4.39
CA VAL A 72 10.10 0.29 3.11
C VAL A 72 8.64 -0.13 3.25
N ALA A 73 8.41 -1.28 3.87
CA ALA A 73 7.09 -1.81 4.18
C ALA A 73 6.33 -0.88 5.16
N HIS A 74 7.03 -0.29 6.14
CA HIS A 74 6.47 0.68 7.07
C HIS A 74 5.87 1.90 6.35
N ALA A 75 6.62 2.48 5.41
CA ALA A 75 6.15 3.65 4.66
C ALA A 75 4.89 3.35 3.82
N VAL A 76 4.77 2.15 3.25
CA VAL A 76 3.56 1.75 2.52
C VAL A 76 2.40 1.47 3.48
N MET A 77 2.69 0.92 4.66
CA MET A 77 1.71 0.63 5.71
C MET A 77 1.08 1.91 6.24
N ASP A 78 1.89 2.93 6.54
CA ASP A 78 1.44 4.26 6.95
C ASP A 78 0.49 4.89 5.92
N GLN A 79 0.87 4.81 4.65
CA GLN A 79 0.03 5.33 3.56
C GLN A 79 -1.31 4.59 3.51
N HIS A 80 -1.29 3.26 3.61
CA HIS A 80 -2.50 2.45 3.60
C HIS A 80 -3.41 2.79 4.79
N GLN A 81 -2.85 2.95 5.98
CA GLN A 81 -3.57 3.35 7.19
C GLN A 81 -4.24 4.71 7.03
N VAL A 82 -3.51 5.72 6.55
CA VAL A 82 -4.08 7.04 6.30
C VAL A 82 -5.21 6.97 5.28
N LEU A 83 -5.02 6.24 4.18
CA LEU A 83 -6.07 6.06 3.17
C LEU A 83 -7.30 5.32 3.74
N ALA A 84 -7.10 4.31 4.59
CA ALA A 84 -8.19 3.58 5.23
C ALA A 84 -9.00 4.48 6.17
N LEU A 85 -8.34 5.32 6.98
CA LEU A 85 -9.00 6.29 7.86
C LEU A 85 -9.75 7.36 7.07
N VAL A 86 -9.17 7.88 5.98
CA VAL A 86 -9.83 8.85 5.10
C VAL A 86 -11.04 8.20 4.41
N THR A 87 -10.91 6.96 3.93
CA THR A 87 -12.00 6.19 3.32
C THR A 87 -13.15 6.00 4.32
N LEU A 88 -12.85 5.56 5.54
CA LEU A 88 -13.82 5.43 6.62
C LEU A 88 -14.51 6.78 6.90
N GLY A 89 -13.75 7.86 7.02
CA GLY A 89 -14.28 9.21 7.27
C GLY A 89 -15.23 9.69 6.18
N VAL A 90 -14.86 9.50 4.90
CA VAL A 90 -15.71 9.87 3.75
C VAL A 90 -17.03 9.10 3.77
N PHE A 91 -16.99 7.78 3.90
CA PHE A 91 -18.22 6.98 3.90
C PHE A 91 -19.05 7.16 5.18
N ALA A 92 -18.41 7.39 6.33
CA ALA A 92 -19.11 7.74 7.57
C ALA A 92 -19.84 9.09 7.43
N LEU A 93 -19.20 10.10 6.83
CA LEU A 93 -19.84 11.39 6.57
C LEU A 93 -21.03 11.24 5.60
N LEU A 94 -20.88 10.44 4.54
CA LEU A 94 -21.97 10.13 3.62
C LEU A 94 -23.12 9.37 4.31
N ALA A 95 -22.81 8.46 5.23
CA ALA A 95 -23.80 7.75 6.03
C ALA A 95 -24.56 8.70 6.98
N VAL A 96 -23.84 9.55 7.71
CA VAL A 96 -24.43 10.58 8.59
C VAL A 96 -25.30 11.53 7.78
N TRP A 97 -24.82 12.04 6.65
CA TRP A 97 -25.61 12.86 5.73
C TRP A 97 -26.91 12.13 5.39
N ARG A 98 -26.82 10.88 4.93
CA ARG A 98 -27.99 10.10 4.49
C ARG A 98 -29.00 9.84 5.61
N VAL A 99 -28.54 9.66 6.84
CA VAL A 99 -29.41 9.52 8.03
C VAL A 99 -30.10 10.84 8.34
N VAL A 100 -29.36 11.96 8.38
CA VAL A 100 -29.90 13.29 8.73
C VAL A 100 -30.87 13.81 7.66
N ARG A 101 -30.56 13.55 6.38
CA ARG A 101 -31.35 14.04 5.23
C ARG A 101 -32.37 13.03 4.73
N ARG A 102 -32.70 11.99 5.50
CA ARG A 102 -33.58 10.89 5.08
C ARG A 102 -34.97 11.34 4.59
N ASN A 103 -35.47 12.47 5.12
CA ASN A 103 -36.77 13.04 4.75
C ASN A 103 -36.69 14.15 3.68
N ALA A 104 -35.48 14.51 3.23
CA ALA A 104 -35.28 15.54 2.22
C ALA A 104 -35.19 14.88 0.83
N ASP A 105 -36.21 15.07 -0.02
CA ASP A 105 -36.23 14.48 -1.37
C ASP A 105 -35.87 15.53 -2.44
N ARG A 106 -34.61 15.98 -2.42
CA ARG A 106 -34.09 16.93 -3.41
C ARG A 106 -33.21 16.22 -4.42
N ARG A 107 -33.59 16.27 -5.70
CA ARG A 107 -32.82 15.66 -6.81
C ARG A 107 -31.34 16.07 -6.82
N ALA A 108 -31.06 17.34 -6.54
CA ALA A 108 -29.69 17.85 -6.46
C ALA A 108 -28.86 17.19 -5.34
N GLU A 109 -29.48 16.89 -4.18
CA GLU A 109 -28.80 16.21 -3.07
C GLU A 109 -28.47 14.75 -3.43
N HIS A 110 -29.37 14.05 -4.13
CA HIS A 110 -29.12 12.68 -4.60
C HIS A 110 -27.97 12.59 -5.61
N VAL A 111 -27.92 13.55 -6.55
CA VAL A 111 -26.81 13.63 -7.52
C VAL A 111 -25.49 13.92 -6.80
N LEU A 112 -25.48 14.91 -5.90
CA LEU A 112 -24.28 15.26 -5.13
C LEU A 112 -23.78 14.09 -4.29
N TRP A 113 -24.68 13.41 -3.57
CA TRP A 113 -24.35 12.22 -2.80
C TRP A 113 -23.74 11.13 -3.69
N SER A 114 -24.29 10.92 -4.89
CA SER A 114 -23.81 9.89 -5.81
C SER A 114 -22.44 10.21 -6.39
N VAL A 115 -22.18 11.47 -6.74
CA VAL A 115 -20.85 11.92 -7.19
C VAL A 115 -19.82 11.72 -6.08
N CYS A 116 -20.14 12.14 -4.86
CA CYS A 116 -19.27 11.91 -3.70
C CYS A 116 -19.07 10.42 -3.40
N GLY A 117 -20.12 9.60 -3.54
CA GLY A 117 -20.05 8.15 -3.38
C GLY A 117 -19.12 7.50 -4.40
N VAL A 118 -19.23 7.88 -5.68
CA VAL A 118 -18.32 7.40 -6.74
C VAL A 118 -16.88 7.81 -6.46
N ALA A 119 -16.64 9.06 -6.05
CA ALA A 119 -15.32 9.51 -5.64
C ALA A 119 -14.79 8.72 -4.44
N GLY A 120 -15.65 8.41 -3.46
CA GLY A 120 -15.34 7.55 -2.33
C GLY A 120 -14.98 6.12 -2.75
N VAL A 121 -15.64 5.56 -3.77
CA VAL A 121 -15.29 4.24 -4.33
C VAL A 121 -13.93 4.27 -5.04
N VAL A 122 -13.60 5.36 -5.75
CA VAL A 122 -12.26 5.52 -6.34
C VAL A 122 -11.20 5.55 -5.23
N LEU A 123 -11.43 6.32 -4.18
CA LEU A 123 -10.56 6.34 -3.00
C LEU A 123 -10.41 4.94 -2.38
N LEU A 124 -11.51 4.22 -2.19
CA LEU A 124 -11.52 2.85 -1.68
C LEU A 124 -10.67 1.90 -2.52
N VAL A 125 -10.74 2.00 -3.86
CA VAL A 125 -9.90 1.18 -4.76
C VAL A 125 -8.42 1.51 -4.58
N ILE A 126 -8.05 2.78 -4.43
CA ILE A 126 -6.66 3.18 -4.18
C ILE A 126 -6.19 2.63 -2.82
N THR A 127 -7.03 2.71 -1.79
CA THR A 127 -6.77 2.12 -0.46
C THR A 127 -6.53 0.61 -0.56
N ALA A 128 -7.39 -0.10 -1.30
CA ALA A 128 -7.28 -1.55 -1.52
C ALA A 128 -6.03 -1.93 -2.31
N GLN A 129 -5.63 -1.12 -3.30
CA GLN A 129 -4.38 -1.33 -4.04
C GLN A 129 -3.16 -1.24 -3.13
N GLN A 130 -3.13 -0.27 -2.21
CA GLN A 130 -2.04 -0.18 -1.23
C GLN A 130 -2.04 -1.39 -0.28
N GLY A 131 -3.21 -1.81 0.22
CA GLY A 131 -3.32 -3.03 1.03
C GLY A 131 -2.81 -4.27 0.31
N GLY A 132 -3.16 -4.43 -0.98
CA GLY A 132 -2.63 -5.51 -1.81
C GLY A 132 -1.11 -5.46 -1.99
N ARG A 133 -0.51 -4.27 -2.08
CA ARG A 133 0.95 -4.13 -2.15
C ARG A 133 1.64 -4.57 -0.86
N LEU A 134 1.03 -4.32 0.31
CA LEU A 134 1.56 -4.81 1.58
C LEU A 134 1.67 -6.34 1.56
N THR A 135 0.59 -7.02 1.20
CA THR A 135 0.56 -8.49 1.19
C THR A 135 1.39 -9.11 0.06
N PHE A 136 1.26 -8.64 -1.17
CA PHE A 136 1.82 -9.33 -2.34
C PHE A 136 3.23 -8.87 -2.72
N GLN A 137 3.62 -7.63 -2.39
CA GLN A 137 4.97 -7.11 -2.72
C GLN A 137 5.91 -7.13 -1.53
N HIS A 138 5.38 -6.90 -0.31
CA HIS A 138 6.18 -6.82 0.91
C HIS A 138 5.97 -8.04 1.83
N ALA A 139 5.16 -9.01 1.42
CA ALA A 139 4.86 -10.24 2.19
C ALA A 139 4.33 -9.98 3.62
N LEU A 140 3.75 -8.80 3.86
CA LEU A 140 3.18 -8.45 5.16
C LEU A 140 2.02 -9.39 5.48
N GLY A 141 2.13 -10.06 6.62
CA GLY A 141 1.19 -11.10 7.06
C GLY A 141 1.72 -12.52 6.92
N ILE A 142 2.93 -12.74 6.38
CA ILE A 142 3.62 -14.03 6.41
C ILE A 142 4.82 -13.93 7.36
N PRO A 143 4.89 -14.74 8.43
CA PRO A 143 6.04 -14.78 9.31
C PRO A 143 7.36 -15.07 8.56
N SER A 144 8.44 -14.40 8.94
CA SER A 144 9.75 -14.50 8.29
C SER A 144 10.30 -15.93 8.29
N ASP A 145 10.11 -16.67 9.38
CA ASP A 145 10.49 -18.09 9.50
C ASP A 145 9.74 -18.97 8.51
N THR A 146 8.46 -18.67 8.28
CA THR A 146 7.62 -19.35 7.29
C THR A 146 8.12 -19.07 5.88
N LEU A 147 8.49 -17.81 5.57
CA LEU A 147 9.08 -17.45 4.28
C LEU A 147 10.40 -18.20 4.02
N VAL A 148 11.31 -18.24 5.00
CA VAL A 148 12.58 -18.99 4.90
C VAL A 148 12.33 -20.47 4.62
N GLN A 149 11.44 -21.12 5.38
CA GLN A 149 11.10 -22.53 5.15
C GLN A 149 10.49 -22.79 3.78
N VAL A 150 9.68 -21.85 3.25
CA VAL A 150 9.11 -21.98 1.90
C VAL A 150 10.21 -21.85 0.83
N LEU A 151 11.16 -20.93 1.00
CA LEU A 151 12.29 -20.79 0.09
C LEU A 151 13.21 -22.01 0.10
N GLU A 152 13.49 -22.57 1.28
CA GLU A 152 14.22 -23.84 1.44
C GLU A 152 13.50 -24.99 0.73
N ARG A 153 12.20 -25.17 0.98
CA ARG A 153 11.38 -26.22 0.32
C ARG A 153 11.33 -26.08 -1.19
N ARG A 154 11.40 -24.86 -1.72
CA ARG A 154 11.40 -24.59 -3.16
C ARG A 154 12.79 -24.69 -3.80
N GLY A 155 13.84 -24.97 -3.01
CA GLY A 155 15.22 -24.95 -3.50
C GLY A 155 15.68 -23.56 -3.98
N ALA A 156 15.03 -22.49 -3.50
CA ALA A 156 15.24 -21.11 -3.94
C ALA A 156 16.10 -20.29 -2.97
N MET A 157 16.52 -20.88 -1.84
CA MET A 157 17.59 -20.33 -1.02
C MET A 157 18.90 -20.43 -1.83
N PRO A 158 19.63 -19.33 -2.06
CA PRO A 158 21.00 -19.43 -2.52
C PRO A 158 21.74 -20.32 -1.53
N VAL A 159 22.27 -21.46 -1.98
CA VAL A 159 23.29 -22.15 -1.20
C VAL A 159 24.37 -21.12 -1.00
N MET A 160 24.57 -20.66 0.23
CA MET A 160 25.72 -19.84 0.57
C MET A 160 26.91 -20.79 0.44
N GLU A 161 27.48 -20.85 -0.76
CA GLU A 161 28.73 -21.55 -1.01
C GLU A 161 29.73 -20.94 -0.03
N PRO A 162 30.40 -21.75 0.82
CA PRO A 162 31.41 -21.20 1.71
C PRO A 162 32.39 -20.44 0.83
N ALA A 163 32.59 -19.16 1.13
CA ALA A 163 33.51 -18.33 0.39
C ALA A 163 34.87 -19.05 0.38
N ASP A 164 35.21 -19.65 -0.75
CA ASP A 164 36.54 -20.20 -0.96
C ASP A 164 37.50 -19.06 -0.68
N SER A 165 38.31 -19.24 0.35
CA SER A 165 39.31 -18.31 0.85
C SER A 165 40.50 -18.21 -0.10
N ALA A 166 40.25 -18.10 -1.40
CA ALA A 166 41.21 -17.62 -2.37
C ALA A 166 41.30 -16.09 -2.23
N ALA A 167 42.05 -15.66 -1.21
CA ALA A 167 42.51 -14.29 -1.11
C ALA A 167 43.14 -13.88 -2.46
N PRO A 168 42.71 -12.77 -3.08
CA PRO A 168 43.37 -12.28 -4.28
C PRO A 168 44.82 -11.95 -3.90
N ASP A 169 45.78 -12.45 -4.69
CA ASP A 169 47.22 -12.26 -4.52
C ASP A 169 47.58 -10.77 -4.71
N SER A 170 47.30 -9.99 -3.68
CA SER A 170 47.50 -8.54 -3.57
C SER A 170 48.97 -8.15 -3.71
N ALA A 171 49.89 -9.12 -3.54
CA ALA A 171 51.31 -8.93 -3.78
C ALA A 171 51.64 -8.75 -5.26
N ARG A 172 50.87 -9.33 -6.19
CA ARG A 172 51.08 -9.17 -7.63
C ARG A 172 50.59 -7.82 -8.15
N ALA A 173 49.40 -7.39 -7.71
CA ALA A 173 48.81 -6.10 -8.07
C ALA A 173 49.64 -4.89 -7.57
N ALA A 174 50.28 -5.02 -6.41
CA ALA A 174 51.17 -3.99 -5.87
C ALA A 174 52.47 -3.85 -6.67
N ARG A 175 53.03 -4.97 -7.18
CA ARG A 175 54.27 -4.96 -7.97
C ARG A 175 54.08 -4.32 -9.35
N ASP A 176 52.95 -4.57 -10.00
CA ASP A 176 52.64 -3.99 -11.31
C ASP A 176 52.41 -2.48 -11.23
N SER A 177 51.81 -2.01 -10.12
CA SER A 177 51.57 -0.57 -9.89
C SER A 177 52.86 0.22 -9.62
N ALA A 178 53.82 -0.38 -8.91
CA ALA A 178 55.12 0.26 -8.65
C ALA A 178 55.95 0.42 -9.94
N LYS A 179 55.87 -0.54 -10.86
CA LYS A 179 56.55 -0.47 -12.16
C LYS A 179 55.97 0.61 -13.07
N ALA A 180 54.65 0.79 -13.06
CA ALA A 180 53.97 1.80 -13.89
C ALA A 180 54.24 3.26 -13.46
N LEU A 181 54.62 3.49 -12.20
CA LEU A 181 54.92 4.83 -11.68
C LEU A 181 56.35 5.29 -12.01
N HIS A 182 57.29 4.36 -12.20
CA HIS A 182 58.68 4.71 -12.50
C HIS A 182 58.88 5.22 -13.95
N ASP A 183 58.00 4.86 -14.88
CA ASP A 183 58.14 5.14 -16.32
C ASP A 183 57.53 6.47 -16.81
N ARG A 184 56.98 7.31 -15.93
CA ARG A 184 56.36 8.59 -16.34
C ARG A 184 57.31 9.78 -16.13
N THR A 185 57.97 10.21 -17.21
CA THR A 185 58.63 11.52 -17.31
C THR A 185 57.60 12.63 -17.63
N PRO A 186 57.64 13.81 -16.97
CA PRO A 186 56.66 14.87 -17.22
C PRO A 186 57.12 15.86 -18.30
N HIS A 187 56.33 16.06 -19.34
CA HIS A 187 56.52 17.15 -20.31
C HIS A 187 55.72 18.39 -19.91
N SER A 188 56.39 19.56 -19.96
CA SER A 188 55.85 20.90 -19.70
C SER A 188 55.46 21.58 -21.02
N HIS A 189 54.27 22.20 -21.08
CA HIS A 189 53.91 23.12 -22.17
C HIS A 189 53.55 24.50 -21.62
N SER A 190 54.23 25.51 -22.17
CA SER A 190 54.09 26.94 -21.92
C SER A 190 52.97 27.56 -22.77
N ASN A 191 52.32 28.60 -22.24
CA ASN A 191 51.18 29.31 -22.85
C ASN A 191 51.59 30.74 -23.26
N PRO A 192 51.31 31.23 -24.48
CA PRO A 192 51.45 32.64 -24.81
C PRO A 192 50.11 33.38 -24.94
N ARG A 193 50.04 34.55 -24.29
CA ARG A 193 48.97 35.56 -24.41
C ARG A 193 48.99 36.25 -25.79
N ARG A 194 47.83 36.74 -26.25
CA ARG A 194 47.73 37.90 -27.15
C ARG A 194 46.49 38.76 -26.80
N PRO A 195 46.58 40.11 -26.90
CA PRO A 195 45.44 41.02 -26.84
C PRO A 195 44.93 41.43 -28.24
N GLN A 196 43.73 42.01 -28.25
CA GLN A 196 42.94 42.56 -29.38
C GLN A 196 43.64 43.74 -30.10
N PRO A 197 43.14 44.18 -31.27
CA PRO A 197 42.04 45.16 -31.29
C PRO A 197 40.78 44.74 -32.06
#